data_AF-A0A4V1ZTT3-F1
#
_entry.id   AF-A0A4V1ZTT3-F1
#
_cell.length_a   1.000
_cell.length_b   1.000
_cell.length_c   1.000
_cell.angle_alpha   90.00
_cell.angle_beta   90.00
_cell.angle_gamma   90.00
#
_symmetry.space_group_name_H-M   'P 1'
#
loop_
_entity.id
_entity.type
_entity.pdbx_description
1 polymer ?
#
loop_
_entity_poly.entity_id
_entity_poly.type
_entity_poly.pdbx_seq_one_letter_code
_entity_poly.pdbx_strand_id
1 'polypeptide(L)'
;MKKLATGLLVLFTLCVGASAQTIEKQAPRGFDSLRADIAHGKIDTITYNSKTVGNKRRAIIYTPPGYTKSKKYPVLYLLHGIGGDEKEWLNGGKPQNILDNLYAAGKLQPMIVVMPNGRAMKDDRAVGNMFDSARVQAFATFEKDLLNDLIPYVEKSFPVLKDRENRAIAGLSMGGGQSLNFGLGNLDKFAWVGGFSSAPNTKKPEELVPDPGEAKTKLKLLWISCGDNDGLIPFSKRTHDYLVEKGVPHIYYIEPGVHDFKVWKNGLYMFSQFLFKPVDVSSFSKYTVLGTPASTNVRSAKYPQILPDNRVMFRMKAPEAQKVQIDLGRKYDMLKDTGGFWQIITDSVSEGFHYYSVLIDGVAVADPASEAFYGMGRMASGIEIPFAGGGYYALRDVPHGEIRSKRYYSAVTNSWRRFNIYTPPGYDNSADKYPVLYLLHGGGEDERGWAAQGKTDLILDNLIAENKAKPMIIVMMDGNIGAGGLAGFGEQVLRMFENELKVALIPFVEKNYRVRADAGSRALAGLSMGGLQTLYAGVKNSGMFSGLGVFSSGWFANQPAISSPQY
;
A
#
# COMPACT_ATOMS: atom_id res chain seq x y z
N MET A 1 -52.72 53.07 -18.20
CA MET A 1 -51.62 52.47 -17.40
C MET A 1 -51.83 50.97 -17.31
N LYS A 2 -50.80 50.20 -17.72
CA LYS A 2 -50.49 48.78 -17.45
C LYS A 2 -51.57 47.70 -17.68
N LYS A 3 -51.44 46.95 -18.78
CA LYS A 3 -51.91 45.55 -18.87
C LYS A 3 -50.71 44.63 -18.66
N LEU A 4 -50.82 43.73 -17.67
CA LEU A 4 -49.88 42.65 -17.41
C LEU A 4 -49.86 41.66 -18.58
N ALA A 5 -48.66 41.30 -19.05
CA ALA A 5 -48.44 40.14 -19.89
C ALA A 5 -47.69 39.09 -19.06
N THR A 6 -48.36 37.98 -18.79
CA THR A 6 -47.81 36.82 -18.09
C THR A 6 -47.03 35.96 -19.09
N GLY A 7 -45.71 35.95 -18.99
CA GLY A 7 -44.84 35.05 -19.76
C GLY A 7 -44.66 33.72 -19.04
N LEU A 8 -45.17 32.63 -19.63
CA LEU A 8 -44.97 31.26 -19.16
C LEU A 8 -43.61 30.77 -19.67
N LEU A 9 -42.60 30.69 -18.80
CA LEU A 9 -41.29 30.12 -19.13
C LEU A 9 -41.33 28.61 -18.82
N VAL A 10 -41.42 27.79 -19.86
CA VAL A 10 -41.31 26.32 -19.75
C VAL A 10 -39.83 25.97 -19.67
N LEU A 11 -39.33 25.64 -18.47
CA LEU A 11 -38.01 25.02 -18.29
C LEU A 11 -38.09 23.56 -18.73
N PHE A 12 -37.45 23.22 -19.85
CA PHE A 12 -37.10 21.85 -20.17
C PHE A 12 -35.88 21.44 -19.33
N THR A 13 -36.11 20.75 -18.21
CA THR A 13 -35.06 20.02 -17.51
C THR A 13 -34.77 18.73 -18.28
N LEU A 14 -33.70 18.76 -19.10
CA LEU A 14 -33.06 17.58 -19.63
C LEU A 14 -32.43 16.79 -18.47
N CYS A 15 -33.16 15.81 -17.93
CA CYS A 15 -32.59 14.75 -17.11
C CYS A 15 -31.71 13.87 -18.01
N VAL A 16 -30.43 14.23 -18.14
CA VAL A 16 -29.41 13.31 -18.62
C VAL A 16 -29.19 12.30 -17.50
N GLY A 17 -29.77 11.10 -17.64
CA GLY A 17 -29.44 9.97 -16.80
C GLY A 17 -27.96 9.64 -16.98
N ALA A 18 -27.14 10.05 -16.02
CA ALA A 18 -25.76 9.60 -15.91
C ALA A 18 -25.80 8.12 -15.54
N SER A 19 -25.85 7.24 -16.54
CA SER A 19 -25.53 5.83 -16.33
C SER A 19 -24.08 5.80 -15.84
N ALA A 20 -23.86 5.47 -14.57
CA ALA A 20 -22.53 5.33 -14.02
C ALA A 20 -21.79 4.29 -14.87
N GLN A 21 -20.83 4.76 -15.69
CA GLN A 21 -20.05 3.89 -16.55
C GLN A 21 -19.27 2.94 -15.64
N THR A 22 -19.58 1.64 -15.70
CA THR A 22 -18.85 0.61 -14.95
C THR A 22 -17.37 0.71 -15.30
N ILE A 23 -16.53 0.93 -14.29
CA ILE A 23 -15.08 0.98 -14.45
C ILE A 23 -14.61 -0.40 -14.91
N GLU A 24 -14.03 -0.43 -16.10
CA GLU A 24 -13.40 -1.63 -16.64
C GLU A 24 -12.15 -1.93 -15.81
N LYS A 25 -12.10 -3.12 -15.20
CA LYS A 25 -11.00 -3.53 -14.31
C LYS A 25 -9.98 -4.45 -14.98
N GLN A 26 -10.33 -5.05 -16.12
CA GLN A 26 -9.48 -5.95 -16.87
C GLN A 26 -9.92 -5.95 -18.33
N ALA A 27 -8.98 -6.23 -19.24
CA ALA A 27 -9.29 -6.44 -20.63
C ALA A 27 -10.27 -7.62 -20.84
N PRO A 28 -11.29 -7.47 -21.70
CA PRO A 28 -12.27 -8.50 -21.95
C PRO A 28 -11.66 -9.64 -22.77
N ARG A 29 -12.25 -10.82 -22.72
CA ARG A 29 -11.79 -11.95 -23.54
C ARG A 29 -11.80 -11.56 -25.03
N GLY A 30 -10.69 -11.83 -25.73
CA GLY A 30 -10.54 -11.54 -27.15
C GLY A 30 -10.09 -10.11 -27.49
N PHE A 31 -9.76 -9.27 -26.50
CA PHE A 31 -9.32 -7.89 -26.72
C PHE A 31 -8.09 -7.75 -27.63
N ASP A 32 -7.23 -8.77 -27.69
CA ASP A 32 -5.99 -8.86 -28.48
C ASP A 32 -6.13 -9.71 -29.75
N SER A 33 -7.35 -10.18 -30.04
CA SER A 33 -7.65 -10.99 -31.22
C SER A 33 -7.79 -10.13 -32.47
N LEU A 34 -7.35 -10.64 -33.61
CA LEU A 34 -7.57 -9.99 -34.90
C LEU A 34 -9.07 -10.00 -35.23
N ARG A 35 -9.60 -8.84 -35.59
CA ARG A 35 -10.97 -8.64 -36.06
C ARG A 35 -10.92 -8.17 -37.51
N ALA A 36 -11.33 -9.00 -38.46
CA ALA A 36 -11.23 -8.66 -39.88
C ALA A 36 -12.29 -7.62 -40.34
N ASP A 37 -13.31 -7.37 -39.52
CA ASP A 37 -14.46 -6.50 -39.78
C ASP A 37 -14.22 -5.02 -39.43
N ILE A 38 -13.02 -4.66 -38.95
CA ILE A 38 -12.71 -3.31 -38.50
C ILE A 38 -11.59 -2.67 -39.34
N ALA A 39 -11.47 -1.35 -39.26
CA ALA A 39 -10.36 -0.64 -39.87
C ALA A 39 -9.05 -0.93 -39.12
N HIS A 40 -7.98 -1.19 -39.87
CA HIS A 40 -6.67 -1.55 -39.32
C HIS A 40 -5.65 -0.44 -39.49
N GLY A 41 -4.80 -0.27 -38.48
CA GLY A 41 -3.60 0.54 -38.59
C GLY A 41 -2.54 -0.12 -39.48
N LYS A 42 -1.48 0.64 -39.78
CA LYS A 42 -0.36 0.14 -40.59
C LYS A 42 0.92 0.08 -39.78
N ILE A 43 1.59 -1.06 -39.85
CA ILE A 43 2.93 -1.27 -39.33
C ILE A 43 3.97 -1.01 -40.43
N ASP A 44 5.06 -0.33 -40.08
CA ASP A 44 6.22 -0.13 -40.93
C ASP A 44 7.52 -0.22 -40.10
N THR A 45 8.67 -0.30 -40.76
CA THR A 45 9.99 -0.24 -40.14
C THR A 45 10.69 1.04 -40.56
N ILE A 46 11.12 1.84 -39.59
CA ILE A 46 11.93 3.03 -39.84
C ILE A 46 13.39 2.78 -39.49
N THR A 47 14.27 3.52 -40.16
CA THR A 47 15.71 3.54 -39.87
C THR A 47 16.16 4.98 -39.71
N TYR A 48 16.91 5.27 -38.65
CA TYR A 48 17.41 6.59 -38.33
C TYR A 48 18.91 6.55 -38.02
N ASN A 49 19.61 7.66 -38.29
CA ASN A 49 21.01 7.80 -37.92
C ASN A 49 21.08 8.18 -36.43
N SER A 50 21.67 7.33 -35.60
CA SER A 50 21.93 7.60 -34.20
C SER A 50 23.30 8.24 -34.04
N LYS A 51 23.36 9.50 -33.60
CA LYS A 51 24.61 10.12 -33.19
C LYS A 51 25.11 9.55 -31.87
N THR A 52 24.18 9.12 -31.00
CA THR A 52 24.50 8.50 -29.71
C THR A 52 25.30 7.21 -29.88
N VAL A 53 24.93 6.36 -30.84
CA VAL A 53 25.61 5.07 -31.08
C VAL A 53 26.66 5.17 -32.20
N GLY A 54 26.51 6.12 -33.13
CA GLY A 54 27.37 6.29 -34.29
C GLY A 54 27.05 5.33 -35.45
N ASN A 55 25.84 4.78 -35.51
CA ASN A 55 25.36 3.94 -36.60
C ASN A 55 23.86 4.17 -36.90
N LYS A 56 23.34 3.45 -37.90
CA LYS A 56 21.90 3.42 -38.18
C LYS A 56 21.20 2.45 -37.23
N ARG A 57 20.10 2.90 -36.63
CA ARG A 57 19.25 2.10 -35.74
C ARG A 57 17.84 1.97 -36.31
N ARG A 58 17.09 0.98 -35.83
CA ARG A 58 15.73 0.66 -36.31
C ARG A 58 14.69 0.83 -35.22
N ALA A 59 13.47 1.15 -35.65
CA ALA A 59 12.27 1.09 -34.83
C ALA A 59 11.09 0.62 -35.69
N ILE A 60 10.16 -0.08 -35.08
CA ILE A 60 8.86 -0.34 -35.69
C ILE A 60 7.97 0.87 -35.44
N ILE A 61 7.20 1.28 -36.44
CA ILE A 61 6.19 2.32 -36.30
C ILE A 61 4.82 1.77 -36.65
N TYR A 62 3.83 2.08 -35.83
CA TYR A 62 2.42 1.83 -36.09
C TYR A 62 1.70 3.17 -36.28
N THR A 63 0.95 3.27 -37.36
CA THR A 63 0.05 4.40 -37.66
C THR A 63 -1.39 3.96 -37.51
N PRO A 64 -2.26 4.78 -36.87
CA PRO A 64 -3.62 4.36 -36.53
C PRO A 64 -4.50 4.27 -37.80
N PRO A 65 -5.64 3.56 -37.75
CA PRO A 65 -6.63 3.58 -38.82
C PRO A 65 -6.99 5.01 -39.22
N GLY A 66 -7.04 5.30 -40.52
CA GLY A 66 -7.31 6.65 -41.03
C GLY A 66 -6.15 7.64 -40.87
N TYR A 67 -4.91 7.15 -40.70
CA TYR A 67 -3.72 7.99 -40.70
C TYR A 67 -3.58 8.80 -42.01
N THR A 68 -3.32 10.10 -41.89
CA THR A 68 -3.08 11.01 -43.02
C THR A 68 -1.93 11.97 -42.71
N LYS A 69 -1.25 12.47 -43.74
CA LYS A 69 -0.15 13.43 -43.56
C LYS A 69 -0.61 14.84 -43.16
N SER A 70 -1.90 15.17 -43.32
CA SER A 70 -2.46 16.49 -43.01
C SER A 70 -2.84 16.67 -41.54
N LYS A 71 -3.07 15.58 -40.80
CA LYS A 71 -3.38 15.60 -39.37
C LYS A 71 -2.11 15.36 -38.55
N LYS A 72 -1.98 16.07 -37.43
CA LYS A 72 -0.93 15.80 -36.44
C LYS A 72 -1.41 14.81 -35.38
N TYR A 73 -0.52 13.92 -34.94
CA TYR A 73 -0.83 12.84 -33.99
C TYR A 73 0.06 12.94 -32.74
N PRO A 74 -0.47 12.62 -31.54
CA PRO A 74 0.38 12.32 -30.39
C PRO A 74 1.15 11.01 -30.59
N VAL A 75 2.19 10.80 -29.78
CA VAL A 75 3.12 9.67 -29.94
C VAL A 75 3.30 8.90 -28.64
N LEU A 76 3.15 7.58 -28.72
CA LEU A 76 3.54 6.63 -27.66
C LEU A 76 4.83 5.92 -28.06
N TYR A 77 5.87 6.04 -27.23
CA TYR A 77 7.09 5.24 -27.33
C TYR A 77 6.93 3.98 -26.47
N LEU A 78 6.90 2.80 -27.09
CA LEU A 78 6.60 1.53 -26.45
C LEU A 78 7.84 0.61 -26.43
N LEU A 79 8.46 0.47 -25.25
CA LEU A 79 9.77 -0.14 -25.05
C LEU A 79 9.67 -1.63 -24.72
N HIS A 80 10.61 -2.40 -25.25
CA HIS A 80 10.69 -3.85 -25.12
C HIS A 80 11.53 -4.29 -23.90
N GLY A 81 11.45 -5.57 -23.52
CA GLY A 81 12.16 -6.17 -22.39
C GLY A 81 13.60 -6.58 -22.70
N ILE A 82 14.33 -7.08 -21.70
CA ILE A 82 15.76 -7.36 -21.84
C ILE A 82 16.07 -8.42 -22.91
N GLY A 83 15.13 -9.33 -23.14
CA GLY A 83 15.27 -10.46 -24.06
C GLY A 83 14.95 -10.17 -25.52
N GLY A 84 14.32 -9.04 -25.81
CA GLY A 84 13.79 -8.73 -27.13
C GLY A 84 14.52 -7.64 -27.88
N ASP A 85 13.86 -7.14 -28.92
CA ASP A 85 14.28 -6.03 -29.77
C ASP A 85 13.04 -5.22 -30.20
N GLU A 86 13.16 -4.37 -31.23
CA GLU A 86 12.05 -3.55 -31.75
C GLU A 86 10.80 -4.36 -32.15
N LYS A 87 10.88 -5.69 -32.31
CA LYS A 87 9.79 -6.58 -32.71
C LYS A 87 9.16 -7.35 -31.56
N GLU A 88 9.69 -7.29 -30.34
CA GLU A 88 9.24 -8.13 -29.22
C GLU A 88 7.73 -7.95 -28.95
N TRP A 89 7.27 -6.70 -28.93
CA TRP A 89 5.86 -6.38 -28.79
C TRP A 89 5.01 -6.97 -29.92
N LEU A 90 5.47 -6.92 -31.18
CA LEU A 90 4.73 -7.52 -32.30
C LEU A 90 4.62 -9.03 -32.17
N ASN A 91 5.70 -9.69 -31.77
CA ASN A 91 5.79 -11.15 -31.71
C ASN A 91 4.97 -11.72 -30.53
N GLY A 92 5.09 -11.12 -29.35
CA GLY A 92 4.42 -11.62 -28.14
C GLY A 92 3.10 -10.93 -27.80
N GLY A 93 3.00 -9.63 -28.10
CA GLY A 93 1.88 -8.78 -27.66
C GLY A 93 0.84 -8.47 -28.73
N LYS A 94 1.23 -8.47 -30.01
CA LYS A 94 0.40 -8.03 -31.15
C LYS A 94 -0.34 -6.70 -30.85
N PRO A 95 0.36 -5.63 -30.46
CA PRO A 95 -0.23 -4.38 -30.00
C PRO A 95 -1.18 -3.77 -31.04
N GLN A 96 -0.94 -3.98 -32.34
CA GLN A 96 -1.82 -3.51 -33.40
C GLN A 96 -3.26 -4.03 -33.25
N ASN A 97 -3.45 -5.31 -32.85
CA ASN A 97 -4.79 -5.85 -32.66
C ASN A 97 -5.50 -5.18 -31.47
N ILE A 98 -4.77 -4.98 -30.37
CA ILE A 98 -5.27 -4.33 -29.17
C ILE A 98 -5.71 -2.89 -29.50
N LEU A 99 -4.85 -2.14 -30.20
CA LEU A 99 -5.09 -0.76 -30.56
C LEU A 99 -6.22 -0.63 -31.59
N ASP A 100 -6.24 -1.44 -32.65
CA ASP A 100 -7.30 -1.44 -33.66
C ASP A 100 -8.67 -1.74 -33.03
N ASN A 101 -8.74 -2.74 -32.14
CA ASN A 101 -9.97 -3.09 -31.43
C ASN A 101 -10.46 -1.94 -30.54
N LEU A 102 -9.55 -1.26 -29.84
CA LEU A 102 -9.89 -0.10 -29.02
C LEU A 102 -10.29 1.12 -29.87
N TYR A 103 -9.69 1.32 -31.06
CA TYR A 103 -10.10 2.34 -32.02
C TYR A 103 -11.50 2.08 -32.55
N ALA A 104 -11.80 0.85 -32.96
CA ALA A 104 -13.12 0.45 -33.41
C ALA A 104 -14.19 0.63 -32.31
N ALA A 105 -13.80 0.48 -31.04
CA ALA A 105 -14.66 0.75 -29.89
C ALA A 105 -14.74 2.23 -29.47
N GLY A 106 -14.03 3.14 -30.16
CA GLY A 106 -14.01 4.58 -29.84
C GLY A 106 -13.31 4.92 -28.51
N LYS A 107 -12.45 4.03 -28.00
CA LYS A 107 -11.83 4.17 -26.67
C LYS A 107 -10.49 4.91 -26.67
N LEU A 108 -9.87 5.12 -27.84
CA LEU A 108 -8.55 5.75 -27.99
C LEU A 108 -8.60 7.05 -28.78
N GLN A 109 -7.71 7.98 -28.41
CA GLN A 109 -7.28 9.04 -29.31
C GLN A 109 -6.34 8.45 -30.39
N PRO A 110 -6.56 8.74 -31.69
CA PRO A 110 -5.65 8.31 -32.75
C PRO A 110 -4.21 8.79 -32.47
N MET A 111 -3.27 7.84 -32.35
CA MET A 111 -1.87 8.11 -31.99
C MET A 111 -0.92 7.26 -32.82
N ILE A 112 0.30 7.77 -33.02
CA ILE A 112 1.40 6.98 -33.58
C ILE A 112 2.07 6.21 -32.45
N VAL A 113 2.41 4.95 -32.67
CA VAL A 113 3.17 4.14 -31.70
C VAL A 113 4.52 3.79 -32.29
N VAL A 114 5.59 4.11 -31.58
CA VAL A 114 6.98 3.84 -31.96
C VAL A 114 7.52 2.77 -31.01
N MET A 115 7.95 1.64 -31.55
CA MET A 115 8.57 0.53 -30.81
C MET A 115 10.04 0.44 -31.20
N PRO A 116 10.93 1.17 -30.51
CA PRO A 116 12.36 1.17 -30.82
C PRO A 116 13.08 -0.04 -30.22
N ASN A 117 14.27 -0.34 -30.73
CA ASN A 117 15.21 -1.18 -29.99
C ASN A 117 15.76 -0.36 -28.82
N GLY A 118 15.51 -0.83 -27.60
CA GLY A 118 15.90 -0.16 -26.36
C GLY A 118 17.38 -0.27 -26.03
N ARG A 119 18.19 -1.03 -26.80
CA ARG A 119 19.63 -1.21 -26.56
C ARG A 119 20.47 -0.33 -27.47
N ALA A 120 20.88 0.84 -27.00
CA ALA A 120 21.71 1.77 -27.75
C ALA A 120 23.19 1.36 -27.72
N MET A 121 23.56 0.43 -28.61
CA MET A 121 24.95 -0.01 -28.84
C MET A 121 25.14 -0.46 -30.29
N LYS A 122 26.40 -0.61 -30.73
CA LYS A 122 26.71 -0.95 -32.14
C LYS A 122 26.14 -2.30 -32.58
N ASP A 123 26.22 -3.32 -31.72
CA ASP A 123 25.57 -4.62 -31.91
C ASP A 123 24.40 -4.74 -30.93
N ASP A 124 23.22 -4.29 -31.37
CA ASP A 124 22.00 -4.22 -30.55
C ASP A 124 21.10 -5.46 -30.70
N ARG A 125 21.63 -6.58 -31.21
CA ARG A 125 20.89 -7.84 -31.40
C ARG A 125 20.62 -8.56 -30.09
N ALA A 126 19.51 -9.29 -30.01
CA ALA A 126 19.11 -10.16 -28.89
C ALA A 126 19.88 -11.49 -28.89
N VAL A 127 21.21 -11.44 -28.78
CA VAL A 127 22.08 -12.63 -28.82
C VAL A 127 23.12 -12.61 -27.69
N GLY A 128 23.54 -13.80 -27.26
CA GLY A 128 24.52 -13.99 -26.20
C GLY A 128 23.96 -13.75 -24.80
N ASN A 129 24.83 -13.45 -23.83
CA ASN A 129 24.42 -13.13 -22.47
C ASN A 129 23.79 -11.74 -22.40
N MET A 130 22.46 -11.69 -22.30
CA MET A 130 21.67 -10.45 -22.25
C MET A 130 21.89 -9.65 -20.97
N PHE A 131 22.40 -10.28 -19.91
CA PHE A 131 22.69 -9.67 -18.62
C PHE A 131 24.14 -9.17 -18.49
N ASP A 132 24.93 -9.25 -19.58
CA ASP A 132 26.25 -8.64 -19.62
C ASP A 132 26.18 -7.12 -19.35
N SER A 133 27.14 -6.61 -18.57
CA SER A 133 27.17 -5.21 -18.11
C SER A 133 27.10 -4.21 -19.26
N ALA A 134 27.74 -4.48 -20.40
CA ALA A 134 27.71 -3.57 -21.55
C ALA A 134 26.32 -3.53 -22.21
N ARG A 135 25.64 -4.67 -22.29
CA ARG A 135 24.26 -4.75 -22.82
C ARG A 135 23.25 -4.12 -21.89
N VAL A 136 23.38 -4.34 -20.58
CA VAL A 136 22.56 -3.67 -19.56
C VAL A 136 22.77 -2.16 -19.62
N GLN A 137 24.02 -1.70 -19.73
CA GLN A 137 24.35 -0.28 -19.88
C GLN A 137 23.79 0.31 -21.19
N ALA A 138 23.73 -0.46 -22.28
CA ALA A 138 23.16 0.00 -23.55
C ALA A 138 21.68 0.37 -23.43
N PHE A 139 20.91 -0.27 -22.53
CA PHE A 139 19.56 0.17 -22.22
C PHE A 139 19.55 1.53 -21.50
N ALA A 140 20.48 1.82 -20.60
CA ALA A 140 20.57 3.16 -20.01
C ALA A 140 21.01 4.22 -21.06
N THR A 141 21.98 3.89 -21.92
CA THR A 141 22.43 4.75 -23.03
C THR A 141 21.31 5.15 -23.97
N PHE A 142 20.27 4.31 -24.10
CA PHE A 142 19.13 4.59 -24.97
C PHE A 142 18.34 5.84 -24.58
N GLU A 143 18.44 6.34 -23.34
CA GLU A 143 17.85 7.63 -23.00
C GLU A 143 18.35 8.76 -23.91
N LYS A 144 19.68 8.80 -24.14
CA LYS A 144 20.30 9.80 -25.02
C LYS A 144 19.89 9.60 -26.47
N ASP A 145 19.83 8.36 -26.92
CA ASP A 145 19.39 8.02 -28.29
C ASP A 145 17.92 8.39 -28.52
N LEU A 146 17.05 8.09 -27.56
CA LEU A 146 15.63 8.41 -27.60
C LEU A 146 15.43 9.93 -27.70
N LEU A 147 16.06 10.70 -26.81
CA LEU A 147 15.87 12.14 -26.69
C LEU A 147 16.54 12.93 -27.81
N ASN A 148 17.76 12.56 -28.21
CA ASN A 148 18.58 13.37 -29.12
C ASN A 148 18.52 12.90 -30.58
N ASP A 149 18.15 11.64 -30.84
CA ASP A 149 18.18 11.06 -32.18
C ASP A 149 16.78 10.61 -32.65
N LEU A 150 16.12 9.72 -31.91
CA LEU A 150 14.86 9.10 -32.34
C LEU A 150 13.66 10.07 -32.32
N ILE A 151 13.43 10.77 -31.21
CA ILE A 151 12.33 11.76 -31.12
C ILE A 151 12.48 12.83 -32.22
N PRO A 152 13.64 13.48 -32.40
CA PRO A 152 13.83 14.43 -33.49
C PRO A 152 13.61 13.84 -34.89
N TYR A 153 14.01 12.59 -35.12
CA TYR A 153 13.73 11.90 -36.39
C TYR A 153 12.23 11.72 -36.62
N VAL A 154 11.49 11.24 -35.61
CA VAL A 154 10.03 11.04 -35.69
C VAL A 154 9.33 12.38 -35.95
N GLU A 155 9.72 13.43 -35.23
CA GLU A 155 9.18 14.79 -35.37
C GLU A 155 9.43 15.46 -36.72
N LYS A 156 10.47 15.03 -37.44
CA LYS A 156 10.80 15.48 -38.79
C LYS A 156 10.07 14.66 -39.85
N SER A 157 9.89 13.36 -39.62
CA SER A 157 9.45 12.41 -40.63
C SER A 157 7.94 12.15 -40.62
N PHE A 158 7.28 12.42 -39.49
CA PHE A 158 5.85 12.17 -39.29
C PHE A 158 5.14 13.44 -38.78
N PRO A 159 3.85 13.63 -39.11
CA PRO A 159 3.07 14.75 -38.62
C PRO A 159 2.68 14.50 -37.16
N VAL A 160 3.55 14.88 -36.24
CA VAL A 160 3.34 14.66 -34.79
C VAL A 160 3.20 15.97 -34.03
N LEU A 161 2.50 15.89 -32.91
CA LEU A 161 2.49 16.91 -31.88
C LEU A 161 3.76 16.75 -31.02
N LYS A 162 4.47 17.85 -30.77
CA LYS A 162 5.86 17.84 -30.27
C LYS A 162 5.99 18.20 -28.79
N ASP A 163 4.93 18.70 -28.20
CA ASP A 163 4.89 19.05 -26.79
C ASP A 163 4.72 17.81 -25.91
N ARG A 164 5.02 17.97 -24.62
CA ARG A 164 4.96 16.89 -23.63
C ARG A 164 3.56 16.31 -23.44
N GLU A 165 2.52 17.12 -23.61
CA GLU A 165 1.13 16.67 -23.41
C GLU A 165 0.73 15.65 -24.45
N ASN A 166 1.46 15.59 -25.56
CA ASN A 166 1.26 14.67 -26.68
C ASN A 166 2.37 13.63 -26.83
N ARG A 167 3.20 13.44 -25.79
CA ARG A 167 4.27 12.44 -25.77
C ARG A 167 4.13 11.50 -24.56
N ALA A 168 3.94 10.22 -24.85
CA ALA A 168 3.84 9.13 -23.88
C ALA A 168 5.02 8.16 -24.01
N ILE A 169 5.40 7.53 -22.90
CA ILE A 169 6.40 6.45 -22.87
C ILE A 169 5.89 5.30 -22.00
N ALA A 170 5.98 4.08 -22.49
CA ALA A 170 5.65 2.89 -21.71
C ALA A 170 6.47 1.68 -22.14
N GLY A 171 6.51 0.62 -21.33
CA GLY A 171 7.24 -0.59 -21.70
C GLY A 171 7.10 -1.74 -20.72
N LEU A 172 7.57 -2.92 -21.14
CA LEU A 172 7.57 -4.15 -20.35
C LEU A 172 8.96 -4.47 -19.79
N SER A 173 9.03 -5.08 -18.60
CA SER A 173 10.27 -5.59 -18.00
C SER A 173 11.36 -4.50 -17.96
N MET A 174 12.52 -4.73 -18.58
CA MET A 174 13.60 -3.74 -18.76
C MET A 174 13.11 -2.44 -19.43
N GLY A 175 12.25 -2.54 -20.44
CA GLY A 175 11.62 -1.39 -21.09
C GLY A 175 10.63 -0.66 -20.17
N GLY A 176 10.02 -1.38 -19.22
CA GLY A 176 9.24 -0.79 -18.13
C GLY A 176 10.13 0.00 -17.18
N GLY A 177 11.32 -0.52 -16.87
CA GLY A 177 12.33 0.21 -16.08
C GLY A 177 12.85 1.46 -16.80
N GLN A 178 13.17 1.35 -18.09
CA GLN A 178 13.49 2.50 -18.94
C GLN A 178 12.37 3.54 -18.97
N SER A 179 11.11 3.10 -19.10
CA SER A 179 9.96 4.01 -19.15
C SER A 179 9.82 4.82 -17.87
N LEU A 180 10.00 4.19 -16.70
CA LEU A 180 10.01 4.90 -15.42
C LEU A 180 11.22 5.83 -15.30
N ASN A 181 12.42 5.32 -15.59
CA ASN A 181 13.67 6.10 -15.48
C ASN A 181 13.66 7.34 -16.39
N PHE A 182 13.24 7.20 -17.64
CA PHE A 182 13.29 8.26 -18.65
C PHE A 182 12.07 9.17 -18.56
N GLY A 183 10.88 8.59 -18.39
CA GLY A 183 9.64 9.36 -18.28
C GLY A 183 9.64 10.27 -17.06
N LEU A 184 9.99 9.73 -15.88
CA LEU A 184 10.02 10.49 -14.64
C LEU A 184 11.27 11.38 -14.52
N GLY A 185 12.38 11.00 -15.16
CA GLY A 185 13.59 11.82 -15.24
C GLY A 185 13.50 13.00 -16.22
N ASN A 186 12.50 13.02 -17.12
CA ASN A 186 12.35 14.04 -18.16
C ASN A 186 10.88 14.52 -18.24
N LEU A 187 10.35 15.02 -17.12
CA LEU A 187 8.96 15.49 -17.02
C LEU A 187 8.65 16.68 -17.95
N ASP A 188 9.66 17.40 -18.45
CA ASP A 188 9.50 18.43 -19.49
C ASP A 188 9.26 17.83 -20.89
N LYS A 189 9.58 16.55 -21.11
CA LYS A 189 9.40 15.83 -22.38
C LYS A 189 8.19 14.91 -22.39
N PHE A 190 7.85 14.29 -21.26
CA PHE A 190 6.78 13.29 -21.16
C PHE A 190 5.73 13.69 -20.14
N ALA A 191 4.46 13.48 -20.48
CA ALA A 191 3.33 13.67 -19.56
C ALA A 191 2.64 12.36 -19.16
N TRP A 192 2.89 11.27 -19.89
CA TRP A 192 2.24 9.97 -19.70
C TRP A 192 3.29 8.89 -19.62
N VAL A 193 3.37 8.21 -18.48
CA VAL A 193 4.41 7.23 -18.18
C VAL A 193 3.78 5.91 -17.74
N GLY A 194 4.15 4.81 -18.40
CA GLY A 194 3.66 3.46 -18.08
C GLY A 194 4.78 2.44 -17.84
N GLY A 195 4.79 1.80 -16.67
CA GLY A 195 5.71 0.71 -16.35
C GLY A 195 4.97 -0.61 -16.17
N PHE A 196 5.31 -1.63 -16.96
CA PHE A 196 4.78 -2.98 -16.82
C PHE A 196 5.88 -3.93 -16.36
N SER A 197 5.79 -4.45 -15.13
CA SER A 197 6.83 -5.28 -14.49
C SER A 197 8.23 -4.65 -14.54
N SER A 198 8.34 -3.36 -14.18
CA SER A 198 9.53 -2.53 -14.39
C SER A 198 10.78 -2.98 -13.60
N ALA A 199 11.60 -3.83 -14.22
CA ALA A 199 12.95 -4.21 -13.80
C ALA A 199 13.59 -5.13 -14.88
N PRO A 200 14.93 -5.35 -14.88
CA PRO A 200 15.95 -4.77 -13.99
C PRO A 200 16.23 -3.28 -14.30
N ASN A 201 17.15 -2.64 -13.56
CA ASN A 201 17.62 -1.24 -13.73
C ASN A 201 16.71 -0.08 -13.26
N THR A 202 15.53 -0.38 -12.70
CA THR A 202 14.66 0.69 -12.20
C THR A 202 15.34 1.38 -11.01
N LYS A 203 15.54 2.70 -11.10
CA LYS A 203 16.16 3.49 -10.03
C LYS A 203 15.36 3.40 -8.73
N LYS A 204 16.00 3.72 -7.60
CA LYS A 204 15.27 3.82 -6.32
C LYS A 204 14.17 4.89 -6.41
N PRO A 205 13.07 4.78 -5.65
CA PRO A 205 11.96 5.72 -5.77
C PRO A 205 12.36 7.20 -5.61
N GLU A 206 13.29 7.51 -4.71
CA GLU A 206 13.80 8.87 -4.45
C GLU A 206 14.60 9.43 -5.63
N GLU A 207 15.18 8.56 -6.45
CA GLU A 207 15.91 8.93 -7.67
C GLU A 207 14.99 8.97 -8.90
N LEU A 208 13.87 8.22 -8.88
CA LEU A 208 12.84 8.28 -9.92
C LEU A 208 12.04 9.58 -9.84
N VAL A 209 11.66 9.98 -8.62
CA VAL A 209 10.84 11.17 -8.36
C VAL A 209 11.50 12.00 -7.25
N PRO A 210 12.63 12.68 -7.55
CA PRO A 210 13.34 13.50 -6.57
C PRO A 210 12.52 14.73 -6.14
N ASP A 211 11.64 15.24 -7.02
CA ASP A 211 10.67 16.29 -6.71
C ASP A 211 9.23 15.77 -6.91
N PRO A 212 8.58 15.29 -5.83
CA PRO A 212 7.18 14.85 -5.87
C PRO A 212 6.20 15.97 -6.22
N GLY A 213 6.51 17.24 -5.91
CA GLY A 213 5.65 18.37 -6.23
C GLY A 213 5.60 18.63 -7.73
N GLU A 214 6.76 18.56 -8.39
CA GLU A 214 6.85 18.63 -9.85
C GLU A 214 6.11 17.46 -10.51
N ALA A 215 6.29 16.23 -10.02
CA ALA A 215 5.60 15.07 -10.54
C ALA A 215 4.06 15.20 -10.46
N LYS A 216 3.51 15.69 -9.34
CA LYS A 216 2.07 15.93 -9.17
C LYS A 216 1.49 16.90 -10.19
N THR A 217 2.26 17.93 -10.54
CA THR A 217 1.76 19.02 -11.41
C THR A 217 1.97 18.71 -12.88
N LYS A 218 3.09 18.07 -13.23
CA LYS A 218 3.45 17.79 -14.61
C LYS A 218 2.87 16.48 -15.12
N LEU A 219 2.82 15.40 -14.34
CA LEU A 219 2.29 14.13 -14.86
C LEU A 219 0.78 14.23 -15.11
N LYS A 220 0.36 13.78 -16.29
CA LYS A 220 -1.05 13.49 -16.58
C LYS A 220 -1.40 12.08 -16.13
N LEU A 221 -0.50 11.13 -16.33
CA LEU A 221 -0.68 9.75 -15.89
C LEU A 221 0.65 9.10 -15.56
N LEU A 222 0.68 8.44 -14.40
CA LEU A 222 1.68 7.43 -14.06
C LEU A 222 0.97 6.10 -13.82
N TRP A 223 1.33 5.09 -14.60
CA TRP A 223 0.80 3.73 -14.51
C TRP A 223 1.92 2.77 -14.11
N ILE A 224 1.74 2.04 -13.03
CA ILE A 224 2.66 0.99 -12.57
C ILE A 224 1.85 -0.29 -12.46
N SER A 225 2.25 -1.34 -13.19
CA SER A 225 1.55 -2.62 -13.13
C SER A 225 2.48 -3.81 -13.03
N CYS A 226 2.00 -4.89 -12.41
CA CYS A 226 2.74 -6.13 -12.25
C CYS A 226 1.78 -7.30 -12.02
N GLY A 227 2.20 -8.52 -12.37
CA GLY A 227 1.52 -9.74 -11.96
C GLY A 227 1.76 -10.02 -10.47
N ASP A 228 0.75 -10.53 -9.77
CA ASP A 228 0.85 -10.87 -8.33
C ASP A 228 1.85 -12.01 -8.02
N ASN A 229 2.20 -12.81 -9.02
CA ASN A 229 3.21 -13.88 -8.95
C ASN A 229 4.43 -13.57 -9.84
N ASP A 230 4.61 -12.32 -10.26
CA ASP A 230 5.82 -11.86 -10.94
C ASP A 230 6.94 -11.62 -9.91
N GLY A 231 8.12 -12.19 -10.15
CA GLY A 231 9.29 -12.01 -9.28
C GLY A 231 9.79 -10.56 -9.16
N LEU A 232 9.33 -9.66 -10.04
CA LEU A 232 9.69 -8.25 -10.04
C LEU A 232 8.71 -7.35 -9.26
N ILE A 233 7.65 -7.91 -8.67
CA ILE A 233 6.67 -7.14 -7.89
C ILE A 233 7.29 -6.27 -6.77
N PRO A 234 8.41 -6.63 -6.09
CA PRO A 234 9.01 -5.76 -5.09
C PRO A 234 9.46 -4.39 -5.65
N PHE A 235 9.87 -4.33 -6.93
CA PHE A 235 10.26 -3.07 -7.57
C PHE A 235 9.06 -2.17 -7.85
N SER A 236 7.94 -2.75 -8.29
CA SER A 236 6.70 -2.00 -8.46
C SER A 236 6.13 -1.53 -7.11
N LYS A 237 6.18 -2.39 -6.09
CA LYS A 237 5.66 -2.08 -4.76
C LYS A 237 6.44 -0.95 -4.08
N ARG A 238 7.78 -1.02 -4.04
CA ARG A 238 8.59 0.05 -3.39
C ARG A 238 8.35 1.42 -4.02
N THR A 239 8.13 1.48 -5.34
CA THR A 239 7.83 2.74 -6.03
C THR A 239 6.42 3.21 -5.72
N HIS A 240 5.43 2.31 -5.72
CA HIS A 240 4.06 2.62 -5.29
C HIS A 240 4.02 3.18 -3.86
N ASP A 241 4.65 2.48 -2.90
CA ASP A 241 4.66 2.88 -1.49
C ASP A 241 5.23 4.30 -1.29
N TYR A 242 6.35 4.61 -1.96
CA TYR A 242 6.94 5.95 -1.96
C TYR A 242 6.01 7.01 -2.55
N LEU A 243 5.36 6.73 -3.68
CA LEU A 243 4.44 7.67 -4.33
C LEU A 243 3.21 7.92 -3.46
N VAL A 244 2.70 6.91 -2.75
CA VAL A 244 1.63 7.04 -1.76
C VAL A 244 2.09 7.94 -0.61
N GLU A 245 3.27 7.68 -0.03
CA GLU A 245 3.84 8.50 1.04
C GLU A 245 3.98 9.97 0.62
N LYS A 246 4.46 10.23 -0.60
CA LYS A 246 4.61 11.60 -1.12
C LYS A 246 3.32 12.18 -1.71
N GLY A 247 2.22 11.42 -1.73
CA GLY A 247 0.92 11.84 -2.27
C GLY A 247 0.96 12.18 -3.76
N VAL A 248 1.75 11.46 -4.56
CA VAL A 248 1.83 11.61 -6.02
C VAL A 248 0.74 10.74 -6.67
N PRO A 249 -0.21 11.32 -7.43
CA PRO A 249 -1.23 10.56 -8.13
C PRO A 249 -0.67 9.55 -9.13
N HIS A 250 -1.09 8.29 -9.00
CA HIS A 250 -0.72 7.23 -9.94
C HIS A 250 -1.72 6.07 -9.86
N ILE A 251 -1.72 5.22 -10.88
CA ILE A 251 -2.42 3.93 -10.87
C ILE A 251 -1.41 2.84 -10.56
N TYR A 252 -1.68 2.07 -9.50
CA TYR A 252 -0.96 0.86 -9.16
C TYR A 252 -1.83 -0.36 -9.45
N TYR A 253 -1.58 -1.04 -10.55
CA TYR A 253 -2.44 -2.09 -11.09
C TYR A 253 -1.79 -3.47 -10.91
N ILE A 254 -2.27 -4.23 -9.93
CA ILE A 254 -1.85 -5.62 -9.71
C ILE A 254 -2.97 -6.55 -10.18
N GLU A 255 -2.59 -7.55 -10.98
CA GLU A 255 -3.49 -8.56 -11.53
C GLU A 255 -2.96 -9.99 -11.34
N PRO A 256 -3.82 -11.02 -11.43
CA PRO A 256 -3.38 -12.41 -11.44
C PRO A 256 -2.48 -12.75 -12.64
N GLY A 257 -1.20 -13.03 -12.38
CA GLY A 257 -0.25 -13.36 -13.45
C GLY A 257 1.21 -13.44 -13.02
N VAL A 258 2.06 -13.83 -13.96
CA VAL A 258 3.51 -13.94 -13.82
C VAL A 258 4.21 -12.96 -14.76
N HIS A 259 5.53 -13.07 -14.92
CA HIS A 259 6.34 -12.21 -15.79
C HIS A 259 6.17 -12.56 -17.28
N ASP A 260 5.00 -12.27 -17.86
CA ASP A 260 4.67 -12.66 -19.23
C ASP A 260 3.75 -11.68 -20.01
N PHE A 261 3.55 -12.00 -21.29
CA PHE A 261 2.72 -11.21 -22.20
C PHE A 261 1.23 -11.21 -21.85
N LYS A 262 0.71 -12.12 -21.01
CA LYS A 262 -0.69 -12.02 -20.56
C LYS A 262 -0.86 -10.74 -19.74
N VAL A 263 0.05 -10.50 -18.79
CA VAL A 263 0.05 -9.29 -17.95
C VAL A 263 0.36 -8.05 -18.79
N TRP A 264 1.39 -8.07 -19.63
CA TRP A 264 1.79 -6.88 -20.38
C TRP A 264 0.79 -6.44 -21.45
N LYS A 265 0.07 -7.39 -22.10
CA LYS A 265 -1.02 -7.04 -23.03
C LYS A 265 -2.19 -6.38 -22.30
N ASN A 266 -2.56 -6.89 -21.14
CA ASN A 266 -3.60 -6.28 -20.32
C ASN A 266 -3.17 -4.88 -19.84
N GLY A 267 -1.93 -4.72 -19.38
CA GLY A 267 -1.35 -3.42 -19.05
C GLY A 267 -1.41 -2.42 -20.21
N LEU A 268 -1.04 -2.82 -21.43
CA LEU A 268 -1.15 -1.98 -22.62
C LEU A 268 -2.61 -1.63 -22.95
N TYR A 269 -3.53 -2.59 -22.89
CA TYR A 269 -4.96 -2.36 -23.11
C TYR A 269 -5.53 -1.34 -22.12
N MET A 270 -5.23 -1.50 -20.83
CA MET A 270 -5.73 -0.62 -19.77
C MET A 270 -5.09 0.77 -19.86
N PHE A 271 -3.76 0.85 -19.95
CA PHE A 271 -3.00 2.10 -19.99
C PHE A 271 -3.34 2.97 -21.21
N SER A 272 -3.37 2.38 -22.40
CA SER A 272 -3.56 3.14 -23.65
C SER A 272 -4.88 3.90 -23.68
N GLN A 273 -5.91 3.37 -23.02
CA GLN A 273 -7.21 4.02 -22.92
C GLN A 273 -7.14 5.39 -22.26
N PHE A 274 -6.18 5.68 -21.38
CA PHE A 274 -6.06 6.98 -20.72
C PHE A 274 -5.30 8.03 -21.53
N LEU A 275 -4.57 7.61 -22.57
CA LEU A 275 -3.61 8.50 -23.22
C LEU A 275 -4.28 9.65 -23.97
N PHE A 276 -3.69 10.83 -23.82
CA PHE A 276 -4.01 12.04 -24.58
C PHE A 276 -5.46 12.53 -24.42
N LYS A 277 -6.10 12.21 -23.28
CA LYS A 277 -7.44 12.67 -22.93
C LYS A 277 -7.52 13.08 -21.45
N PRO A 278 -8.52 13.86 -21.04
CA PRO A 278 -8.70 14.18 -19.62
C PRO A 278 -8.81 12.92 -18.76
N VAL A 279 -8.17 12.96 -17.58
CA VAL A 279 -8.19 11.86 -16.61
C VAL A 279 -8.74 12.35 -15.27
N ASP A 280 -9.52 11.49 -14.61
CA ASP A 280 -10.01 11.73 -13.26
C ASP A 280 -9.11 11.03 -12.25
N VAL A 281 -8.24 11.81 -11.60
CA VAL A 281 -7.30 11.32 -10.58
C VAL A 281 -8.04 10.66 -9.40
N SER A 282 -9.24 11.11 -9.05
CA SER A 282 -10.02 10.53 -7.95
C SER A 282 -10.48 9.09 -8.22
N SER A 283 -10.40 8.65 -9.48
CA SER A 283 -10.76 7.29 -9.90
C SER A 283 -9.59 6.31 -9.89
N PHE A 284 -8.35 6.76 -9.75
CA PHE A 284 -7.15 5.94 -9.99
C PHE A 284 -7.08 4.68 -9.12
N SER A 285 -7.44 4.78 -7.83
CA SER A 285 -7.44 3.63 -6.91
C SER A 285 -8.49 2.57 -7.24
N LYS A 286 -9.49 2.90 -8.07
CA LYS A 286 -10.60 1.98 -8.43
C LYS A 286 -10.20 0.96 -9.50
N TYR A 287 -9.11 1.21 -10.23
CA TYR A 287 -8.64 0.32 -11.30
C TYR A 287 -7.83 -0.87 -10.79
N THR A 288 -7.29 -0.80 -9.57
CA THR A 288 -6.54 -1.89 -8.98
C THR A 288 -7.43 -3.11 -8.74
N VAL A 289 -6.99 -4.28 -9.25
CA VAL A 289 -7.74 -5.54 -9.13
C VAL A 289 -7.39 -6.30 -7.86
N LEU A 290 -6.11 -6.34 -7.51
CA LEU A 290 -5.59 -7.03 -6.33
C LEU A 290 -4.89 -6.06 -5.37
N GLY A 291 -4.98 -6.36 -4.07
CA GLY A 291 -4.30 -5.59 -3.03
C GLY A 291 -2.98 -6.25 -2.59
N THR A 292 -2.31 -5.61 -1.64
CA THR A 292 -1.17 -6.22 -0.95
C THR A 292 -1.69 -7.14 0.16
N PRO A 293 -1.22 -8.39 0.30
CA PRO A 293 -1.56 -9.22 1.47
C PRO A 293 -1.28 -8.47 2.77
N ALA A 294 -2.20 -8.52 3.73
CA ALA A 294 -2.01 -7.82 5.00
C ALA A 294 -0.78 -8.37 5.74
N SER A 295 -0.06 -7.49 6.44
CA SER A 295 1.14 -7.86 7.22
C SER A 295 0.82 -8.77 8.40
N THR A 296 -0.45 -8.83 8.80
CA THR A 296 -0.99 -9.71 9.84
C THR A 296 -1.47 -11.06 9.31
N ASN A 297 -1.23 -11.38 8.04
CA ASN A 297 -1.54 -12.70 7.49
C ASN A 297 -0.54 -13.74 8.01
N VAL A 298 -1.01 -14.98 8.21
CA VAL A 298 -0.09 -16.11 8.45
C VAL A 298 0.79 -16.35 7.23
N ARG A 299 1.92 -17.05 7.43
CA ARG A 299 2.89 -17.32 6.36
C ARG A 299 2.19 -17.88 5.10
N SER A 300 2.48 -17.25 3.96
CA SER A 300 1.97 -17.60 2.63
C SER A 300 0.48 -17.32 2.38
N ALA A 301 -0.29 -16.87 3.37
CA ALA A 301 -1.68 -16.50 3.15
C ALA A 301 -1.78 -15.22 2.29
N LYS A 302 -2.49 -15.35 1.16
CA LYS A 302 -2.65 -14.27 0.17
C LYS A 302 -3.77 -13.29 0.50
N TYR A 303 -4.64 -13.64 1.43
CA TYR A 303 -5.80 -12.86 1.88
C TYR A 303 -5.85 -12.84 3.42
N PRO A 304 -6.45 -11.80 4.03
CA PRO A 304 -6.97 -10.59 3.39
C PRO A 304 -5.91 -9.77 2.64
N GLN A 305 -6.37 -9.01 1.64
CA GLN A 305 -5.56 -8.05 0.90
C GLN A 305 -6.05 -6.64 1.17
N ILE A 306 -5.13 -5.69 1.24
CA ILE A 306 -5.40 -4.27 1.41
C ILE A 306 -5.23 -3.60 0.04
N LEU A 307 -6.31 -3.01 -0.46
CA LEU A 307 -6.34 -2.25 -1.69
C LEU A 307 -5.72 -0.85 -1.49
N PRO A 308 -5.25 -0.18 -2.56
CA PRO A 308 -4.60 1.14 -2.44
C PRO A 308 -5.48 2.26 -1.86
N ASP A 309 -6.80 2.07 -1.76
CA ASP A 309 -7.74 2.99 -1.12
C ASP A 309 -8.18 2.52 0.28
N ASN A 310 -7.37 1.70 0.94
CA ASN A 310 -7.58 1.14 2.27
C ASN A 310 -8.85 0.29 2.41
N ARG A 311 -9.47 -0.12 1.30
CA ARG A 311 -10.47 -1.18 1.32
C ARG A 311 -9.80 -2.53 1.50
N VAL A 312 -10.50 -3.46 2.12
CA VAL A 312 -9.97 -4.81 2.35
C VAL A 312 -10.73 -5.81 1.51
N MET A 313 -9.98 -6.60 0.73
CA MET A 313 -10.51 -7.76 0.05
C MET A 313 -10.32 -9.00 0.94
N PHE A 314 -11.43 -9.58 1.38
CA PHE A 314 -11.45 -10.87 2.04
C PHE A 314 -11.81 -11.96 1.04
N ARG A 315 -11.15 -13.12 1.17
CA ARG A 315 -11.47 -14.30 0.38
C ARG A 315 -11.18 -15.56 1.17
N MET A 316 -12.13 -16.51 1.17
CA MET A 316 -11.93 -17.82 1.80
C MET A 316 -12.73 -18.91 1.09
N LYS A 317 -12.36 -20.18 1.28
CA LYS A 317 -13.09 -21.32 0.72
C LYS A 317 -13.98 -21.95 1.79
N ALA A 318 -15.28 -21.99 1.54
CA ALA A 318 -16.26 -22.62 2.43
C ALA A 318 -17.44 -23.14 1.58
N PRO A 319 -17.26 -24.26 0.87
CA PRO A 319 -18.16 -24.69 -0.19
C PRO A 319 -19.54 -25.12 0.33
N GLU A 320 -19.65 -25.54 1.60
CA GLU A 320 -20.92 -25.97 2.19
C GLU A 320 -21.61 -24.87 3.01
N ALA A 321 -20.90 -23.77 3.32
CA ALA A 321 -21.50 -22.66 4.06
C ALA A 321 -22.67 -22.07 3.26
N GLN A 322 -23.70 -21.62 4.00
CA GLN A 322 -24.89 -20.98 3.44
C GLN A 322 -24.77 -19.45 3.48
N LYS A 323 -24.09 -18.93 4.51
CA LYS A 323 -23.79 -17.51 4.66
C LYS A 323 -22.42 -17.31 5.27
N VAL A 324 -21.60 -16.48 4.64
CA VAL A 324 -20.33 -16.02 5.21
C VAL A 324 -20.34 -14.51 5.29
N GLN A 325 -19.91 -13.95 6.42
CA GLN A 325 -19.77 -12.51 6.62
C GLN A 325 -18.41 -12.19 7.26
N ILE A 326 -17.94 -10.96 7.04
CA ILE A 326 -16.82 -10.37 7.80
C ILE A 326 -17.39 -9.36 8.79
N ASP A 327 -17.01 -9.47 10.05
CA ASP A 327 -17.32 -8.50 11.12
C ASP A 327 -16.08 -7.69 11.48
N LEU A 328 -16.05 -6.43 11.05
CA LEU A 328 -15.02 -5.42 11.32
C LEU A 328 -15.58 -4.27 12.18
N GLY A 329 -16.50 -4.59 13.11
CA GLY A 329 -17.37 -3.61 13.78
C GLY A 329 -18.60 -3.24 12.94
N ARG A 330 -18.50 -3.40 11.62
CA ARG A 330 -19.63 -3.53 10.68
C ARG A 330 -19.57 -4.91 10.02
N LYS A 331 -20.74 -5.50 9.79
CA LYS A 331 -20.88 -6.79 9.09
C LYS A 331 -20.98 -6.60 7.58
N TYR A 332 -20.23 -7.38 6.83
CA TYR A 332 -20.20 -7.41 5.37
C TYR A 332 -20.58 -8.81 4.87
N ASP A 333 -21.68 -8.93 4.12
CA ASP A 333 -22.07 -10.19 3.48
C ASP A 333 -21.10 -10.52 2.33
N MET A 334 -20.56 -11.74 2.33
CA MET A 334 -19.67 -12.22 1.27
C MET A 334 -20.45 -12.86 0.13
N LEU A 335 -19.88 -12.84 -1.07
CA LEU A 335 -20.44 -13.46 -2.27
C LEU A 335 -19.72 -14.78 -2.59
N LYS A 336 -20.48 -15.86 -2.78
CA LYS A 336 -19.97 -17.18 -3.14
C LYS A 336 -19.83 -17.33 -4.65
N ASP A 337 -18.67 -17.78 -5.13
CA ASP A 337 -18.45 -18.16 -6.52
C ASP A 337 -18.78 -19.64 -6.77
N THR A 338 -18.77 -20.05 -8.05
CA THR A 338 -19.05 -21.43 -8.46
C THR A 338 -17.99 -22.44 -7.99
N GLY A 339 -16.82 -21.98 -7.56
CA GLY A 339 -15.75 -22.80 -6.99
C GLY A 339 -15.85 -22.98 -5.48
N GLY A 340 -16.89 -22.43 -4.85
CA GLY A 340 -17.11 -22.46 -3.40
C GLY A 340 -16.23 -21.48 -2.61
N PHE A 341 -15.64 -20.48 -3.27
CA PHE A 341 -14.98 -19.37 -2.60
C PHE A 341 -15.95 -18.25 -2.29
N TRP A 342 -15.84 -17.70 -1.10
CA TRP A 342 -16.53 -16.50 -0.66
C TRP A 342 -15.58 -15.32 -0.78
N GLN A 343 -16.07 -14.18 -1.29
CA GLN A 343 -15.29 -12.95 -1.42
C GLN A 343 -16.10 -11.70 -1.10
N ILE A 344 -15.45 -10.68 -0.55
CA ILE A 344 -16.01 -9.33 -0.38
C ILE A 344 -14.90 -8.28 -0.42
N ILE A 345 -15.25 -7.07 -0.86
CA ILE A 345 -14.42 -5.87 -0.70
C ILE A 345 -15.19 -4.93 0.22
N THR A 346 -14.57 -4.49 1.31
CA THR A 346 -15.18 -3.56 2.28
C THR A 346 -15.28 -2.13 1.72
N ASP A 347 -15.92 -1.25 2.48
CA ASP A 347 -15.65 0.19 2.36
C ASP A 347 -14.23 0.51 2.87
N SER A 348 -13.75 1.75 2.67
CA SER A 348 -12.40 2.14 3.11
C SER A 348 -12.30 2.04 4.63
N VAL A 349 -11.24 1.40 5.12
CA VAL A 349 -10.96 1.19 6.54
C VAL A 349 -9.91 2.22 6.98
N SER A 350 -10.07 2.81 8.16
CA SER A 350 -9.08 3.77 8.67
C SER A 350 -7.73 3.12 8.92
N GLU A 351 -6.66 3.92 8.84
CA GLU A 351 -5.30 3.45 9.13
C GLU A 351 -5.19 2.89 10.56
N GLY A 352 -4.23 1.98 10.75
CA GLY A 352 -3.96 1.30 12.01
C GLY A 352 -4.57 -0.11 12.11
N PHE A 353 -4.50 -0.65 13.32
CA PHE A 353 -4.91 -2.01 13.63
C PHE A 353 -6.42 -2.12 13.91
N HIS A 354 -7.06 -3.17 13.37
CA HIS A 354 -8.48 -3.49 13.59
C HIS A 354 -8.65 -4.96 13.91
N TYR A 355 -9.35 -5.27 15.01
CA TYR A 355 -9.84 -6.63 15.22
C TYR A 355 -10.97 -6.96 14.24
N TYR A 356 -11.05 -8.21 13.81
CA TYR A 356 -12.18 -8.70 13.02
C TYR A 356 -12.49 -10.17 13.27
N SER A 357 -13.62 -10.63 12.73
CA SER A 357 -14.01 -12.04 12.74
C SER A 357 -14.73 -12.45 11.48
N VAL A 358 -14.63 -13.73 11.17
CA VAL A 358 -15.42 -14.37 10.12
C VAL A 358 -16.66 -14.96 10.78
N LEU A 359 -17.83 -14.69 10.22
CA LEU A 359 -19.09 -15.30 10.62
C LEU A 359 -19.46 -16.35 9.58
N ILE A 360 -19.37 -17.63 9.93
CA ILE A 360 -19.78 -18.75 9.06
C ILE A 360 -21.08 -19.30 9.63
N ASP A 361 -22.18 -19.15 8.87
CA ASP A 361 -23.53 -19.56 9.28
C ASP A 361 -23.93 -19.03 10.68
N GLY A 362 -23.49 -17.81 10.99
CA GLY A 362 -23.76 -17.12 12.26
C GLY A 362 -22.74 -17.36 13.38
N VAL A 363 -21.81 -18.32 13.22
CA VAL A 363 -20.77 -18.61 14.21
C VAL A 363 -19.55 -17.73 13.96
N ALA A 364 -19.15 -16.94 14.96
CA ALA A 364 -17.95 -16.12 14.90
C ALA A 364 -16.69 -16.96 15.14
N VAL A 365 -15.77 -16.93 14.17
CA VAL A 365 -14.47 -17.59 14.23
C VAL A 365 -13.34 -16.62 13.87
N ALA A 366 -12.13 -16.91 14.35
CA ALA A 366 -10.94 -16.26 13.81
C ALA A 366 -10.72 -16.72 12.36
N ASP A 367 -10.32 -15.81 11.50
CA ASP A 367 -9.86 -16.11 10.14
C ASP A 367 -8.59 -16.98 10.21
N PRO A 368 -8.59 -18.21 9.67
CA PRO A 368 -7.41 -19.08 9.64
C PRO A 368 -6.26 -18.51 8.79
N ALA A 369 -6.50 -17.48 7.97
CA ALA A 369 -5.49 -16.81 7.16
C ALA A 369 -4.79 -15.65 7.88
N SER A 370 -5.22 -15.29 9.10
CA SER A 370 -4.68 -14.19 9.89
C SER A 370 -4.01 -14.69 11.16
N GLU A 371 -2.93 -14.03 11.56
CA GLU A 371 -2.36 -14.14 12.90
C GLU A 371 -3.43 -13.84 13.97
N ALA A 372 -3.26 -14.43 15.16
CA ALA A 372 -4.20 -14.28 16.26
C ALA A 372 -3.71 -13.26 17.29
N PHE A 373 -4.60 -12.34 17.66
CA PHE A 373 -4.37 -11.29 18.64
C PHE A 373 -5.36 -11.47 19.79
N TYR A 374 -4.89 -11.38 21.04
CA TYR A 374 -5.79 -11.44 22.18
C TYR A 374 -6.44 -10.08 22.39
N GLY A 375 -7.74 -10.03 22.17
CA GLY A 375 -8.56 -8.82 22.21
C GLY A 375 -10.03 -9.21 22.12
N MET A 376 -10.95 -8.30 22.44
CA MET A 376 -12.38 -8.61 22.50
C MET A 376 -12.73 -9.76 23.47
N GLY A 377 -11.85 -10.07 24.43
CA GLY A 377 -12.00 -11.17 25.40
C GLY A 377 -11.67 -12.56 24.84
N ARG A 378 -11.02 -12.67 23.67
CA ARG A 378 -10.65 -13.96 23.04
C ARG A 378 -9.44 -13.82 22.12
N MET A 379 -9.02 -14.91 21.51
CA MET A 379 -8.19 -14.83 20.31
C MET A 379 -9.05 -14.40 19.13
N ALA A 380 -8.72 -13.26 18.55
CA ALA A 380 -9.38 -12.68 17.39
C ALA A 380 -8.37 -12.49 16.25
N SER A 381 -8.88 -12.40 15.02
CA SER A 381 -8.04 -11.98 13.89
C SER A 381 -7.82 -10.48 13.92
N GLY A 382 -6.72 -10.05 13.32
CA GLY A 382 -6.35 -8.65 13.25
C GLY A 382 -5.94 -8.26 11.84
N ILE A 383 -6.28 -7.05 11.42
CA ILE A 383 -5.80 -6.46 10.18
C ILE A 383 -5.14 -5.12 10.43
N GLU A 384 -3.94 -4.95 9.89
CA GLU A 384 -3.15 -3.73 9.97
C GLU A 384 -3.31 -2.94 8.67
N ILE A 385 -4.06 -1.83 8.70
CA ILE A 385 -4.15 -0.90 7.57
C ILE A 385 -2.94 0.04 7.64
N PRO A 386 -2.02 0.01 6.65
CA PRO A 386 -0.77 0.74 6.74
C PRO A 386 -1.01 2.25 6.70
N PHE A 387 -0.28 2.98 7.54
CA PHE A 387 -0.10 4.42 7.33
C PHE A 387 0.71 4.67 6.07
N ALA A 388 0.43 5.76 5.37
CA ALA A 388 1.30 6.25 4.30
C ALA A 388 2.76 6.38 4.82
N GLY A 389 3.71 5.71 4.16
CA GLY A 389 5.12 5.67 4.59
C GLY A 389 5.44 4.73 5.77
N GLY A 390 4.51 3.84 6.16
CA GLY A 390 4.72 2.85 7.24
C GLY A 390 4.52 3.38 8.67
N GLY A 391 4.37 4.69 8.85
CA GLY A 391 4.07 5.32 10.14
C GLY A 391 5.24 5.34 11.13
N TYR A 392 4.92 5.73 12.37
CA TYR A 392 5.90 5.87 13.46
C TYR A 392 6.35 4.52 14.06
N TYR A 393 5.65 3.44 13.74
CA TYR A 393 5.93 2.07 14.21
C TYR A 393 6.42 1.14 13.10
N ALA A 394 6.89 1.69 11.97
CA ALA A 394 7.53 0.91 10.93
C ALA A 394 8.78 0.19 11.47
N LEU A 395 9.02 -1.03 11.01
CA LEU A 395 10.30 -1.70 11.20
C LEU A 395 11.36 -0.96 10.36
N ARG A 396 12.39 -0.42 11.02
CA ARG A 396 13.46 0.36 10.41
C ARG A 396 14.82 -0.25 10.73
N ASP A 397 15.82 0.10 9.94
CA ASP A 397 17.20 -0.29 10.20
C ASP A 397 17.80 0.58 11.33
N VAL A 398 17.40 0.26 12.56
CA VAL A 398 17.83 0.91 13.80
C VAL A 398 18.18 -0.14 14.86
N PRO A 399 18.95 0.18 15.90
CA PRO A 399 19.14 -0.74 17.02
C PRO A 399 17.80 -1.11 17.65
N HIS A 400 17.58 -2.41 17.84
CA HIS A 400 16.32 -2.95 18.37
C HIS A 400 16.44 -3.40 19.83
N GLY A 401 15.41 -3.10 20.61
CA GLY A 401 15.23 -3.61 21.97
C GLY A 401 14.68 -5.04 21.97
N GLU A 402 14.38 -5.55 23.16
CA GLU A 402 13.83 -6.91 23.31
C GLU A 402 12.52 -6.89 24.08
N ILE A 403 11.52 -7.63 23.58
CA ILE A 403 10.34 -8.04 24.35
C ILE A 403 10.60 -9.41 24.98
N ARG A 404 10.45 -9.49 26.31
CA ARG A 404 10.63 -10.72 27.08
C ARG A 404 9.35 -11.04 27.85
N SER A 405 8.84 -12.25 27.73
CA SER A 405 7.75 -12.73 28.60
C SER A 405 8.33 -13.32 29.89
N LYS A 406 7.81 -12.89 31.05
CA LYS A 406 8.25 -13.36 32.36
C LYS A 406 7.08 -13.77 33.24
N ARG A 407 7.32 -14.75 34.10
CA ARG A 407 6.38 -15.19 35.14
C ARG A 407 6.86 -14.74 36.50
N TYR A 408 5.93 -14.38 37.37
CA TYR A 408 6.17 -14.08 38.77
C TYR A 408 5.03 -14.64 39.61
N TYR A 409 5.34 -15.01 40.85
CA TYR A 409 4.32 -15.44 41.79
C TYR A 409 3.74 -14.21 42.49
N SER A 410 2.43 -14.02 42.40
CA SER A 410 1.73 -12.94 43.08
C SER A 410 1.25 -13.40 44.44
N ALA A 411 1.73 -12.75 45.50
CA ALA A 411 1.19 -12.94 46.84
C ALA A 411 -0.22 -12.35 47.01
N VAL A 412 -0.63 -11.43 46.15
CA VAL A 412 -1.96 -10.76 46.20
C VAL A 412 -3.05 -11.66 45.62
N THR A 413 -2.76 -12.33 44.51
CA THR A 413 -3.70 -13.27 43.87
C THR A 413 -3.45 -14.73 44.24
N ASN A 414 -2.36 -15.00 44.97
CA ASN A 414 -1.91 -16.34 45.35
C ASN A 414 -1.80 -17.28 44.13
N SER A 415 -1.26 -16.76 43.03
CA SER A 415 -1.13 -17.49 41.77
C SER A 415 0.08 -17.01 40.96
N TRP A 416 0.52 -17.82 40.00
CA TRP A 416 1.48 -17.38 38.99
C TRP A 416 0.82 -16.43 37.99
N ARG A 417 1.43 -15.28 37.76
CA ARG A 417 1.04 -14.30 36.75
C ARG A 417 2.15 -14.14 35.71
N ARG A 418 1.80 -13.56 34.56
CA ARG A 418 2.73 -13.25 33.47
C ARG A 418 2.71 -11.74 33.17
N PHE A 419 3.84 -11.23 32.70
CA PHE A 419 3.95 -9.90 32.11
C PHE A 419 4.94 -9.94 30.94
N ASN A 420 4.85 -8.97 30.05
CA ASN A 420 5.87 -8.70 29.05
C ASN A 420 6.71 -7.50 29.48
N ILE A 421 7.99 -7.50 29.13
CA ILE A 421 8.89 -6.40 29.42
C ILE A 421 9.73 -6.06 28.19
N TYR A 422 9.73 -4.79 27.81
CA TYR A 422 10.65 -4.21 26.85
C TYR A 422 11.92 -3.77 27.56
N THR A 423 13.08 -4.16 27.04
CA THR A 423 14.38 -3.58 27.41
C THR A 423 14.99 -2.86 26.21
N PRO A 424 15.55 -1.65 26.38
CA PRO A 424 16.01 -0.83 25.27
C PRO A 424 17.24 -1.43 24.56
N PRO A 425 17.54 -1.00 23.33
CA PRO A 425 18.72 -1.44 22.60
C PRO A 425 20.00 -1.32 23.45
N GLY A 426 20.83 -2.35 23.44
CA GLY A 426 22.09 -2.39 24.20
C GLY A 426 21.95 -2.69 25.71
N TYR A 427 20.74 -2.93 26.22
CA TYR A 427 20.50 -3.21 27.64
C TYR A 427 21.42 -4.30 28.22
N ASP A 428 21.56 -5.44 27.55
CA ASP A 428 22.36 -6.57 28.05
C ASP A 428 23.87 -6.33 28.07
N ASN A 429 24.34 -5.34 27.32
CA ASN A 429 25.75 -4.96 27.24
C ASN A 429 26.08 -3.73 28.12
N SER A 430 25.12 -3.25 28.92
CA SER A 430 25.28 -2.09 29.79
C SER A 430 25.01 -2.43 31.27
N ALA A 431 25.77 -1.77 32.15
CA ALA A 431 25.55 -1.75 33.59
C ALA A 431 24.60 -0.64 34.05
N ASP A 432 24.09 0.18 33.13
CA ASP A 432 23.21 1.31 33.45
C ASP A 432 21.90 0.86 34.10
N LYS A 433 21.36 1.74 34.96
CA LYS A 433 20.01 1.63 35.49
C LYS A 433 19.06 2.55 34.73
N TYR A 434 17.91 2.03 34.34
CA TYR A 434 16.94 2.69 33.47
C TYR A 434 15.69 3.16 34.25
N PRO A 435 15.03 4.25 33.82
CA PRO A 435 13.68 4.55 34.27
C PRO A 435 12.69 3.50 33.74
N VAL A 436 11.51 3.39 34.37
CA VAL A 436 10.50 2.36 34.07
C VAL A 436 9.14 2.99 33.83
N LEU A 437 8.50 2.60 32.73
CA LEU A 437 7.08 2.82 32.48
C LEU A 437 6.31 1.51 32.69
N TYR A 438 5.32 1.51 33.57
CA TYR A 438 4.33 0.45 33.68
C TYR A 438 3.16 0.79 32.75
N LEU A 439 2.85 -0.09 31.79
CA LEU A 439 1.92 0.18 30.70
C LEU A 439 0.77 -0.85 30.66
N LEU A 440 -0.46 -0.37 30.76
CA LEU A 440 -1.66 -1.19 30.98
C LEU A 440 -2.57 -1.25 29.74
N HIS A 441 -3.07 -2.45 29.44
CA HIS A 441 -3.99 -2.71 28.33
C HIS A 441 -5.46 -2.35 28.69
N GLY A 442 -6.37 -2.47 27.72
CA GLY A 442 -7.80 -2.22 27.90
C GLY A 442 -8.63 -3.44 28.32
N GLY A 443 -9.93 -3.25 28.51
CA GLY A 443 -10.84 -4.36 28.78
C GLY A 443 -10.89 -5.34 27.60
N GLY A 444 -10.86 -6.64 27.87
CA GLY A 444 -10.87 -7.68 26.84
C GLY A 444 -9.52 -7.97 26.19
N GLU A 445 -8.45 -7.32 26.66
CA GLU A 445 -7.06 -7.58 26.27
C GLU A 445 -6.29 -8.20 27.44
N ASP A 446 -4.98 -8.45 27.24
CA ASP A 446 -4.06 -8.94 28.27
C ASP A 446 -2.64 -8.37 28.10
N GLU A 447 -1.66 -8.90 28.83
CA GLU A 447 -0.26 -8.44 28.83
C GLU A 447 0.43 -8.47 27.46
N ARG A 448 -0.17 -9.14 26.46
CA ARG A 448 0.35 -9.22 25.10
C ARG A 448 -0.04 -8.01 24.26
N GLY A 449 -1.11 -7.32 24.60
CA GLY A 449 -1.73 -6.30 23.75
C GLY A 449 -0.75 -5.23 23.27
N TRP A 450 -0.07 -4.58 24.20
CA TRP A 450 0.92 -3.53 23.88
C TRP A 450 2.14 -4.02 23.11
N ALA A 451 2.58 -5.25 23.35
CA ALA A 451 3.73 -5.84 22.68
C ALA A 451 3.40 -6.31 21.26
N ALA A 452 2.22 -6.88 21.03
CA ALA A 452 1.80 -7.42 19.74
C ALA A 452 1.11 -6.34 18.89
N GLN A 453 -0.20 -6.15 19.04
CA GLN A 453 -0.96 -5.18 18.26
C GLN A 453 -0.63 -3.71 18.59
N GLY A 454 -0.05 -3.44 19.77
CA GLY A 454 0.43 -2.11 20.15
C GLY A 454 1.84 -1.76 19.67
N LYS A 455 2.62 -2.72 19.15
CA LYS A 455 3.98 -2.52 18.57
C LYS A 455 4.92 -1.66 19.43
N THR A 456 4.88 -1.83 20.74
CA THR A 456 5.63 -0.99 21.70
C THR A 456 7.13 -1.00 21.43
N ASP A 457 7.71 -2.15 21.07
CA ASP A 457 9.12 -2.27 20.70
C ASP A 457 9.50 -1.35 19.53
N LEU A 458 8.78 -1.44 18.41
CA LEU A 458 9.08 -0.64 17.22
C LEU A 458 8.92 0.85 17.46
N ILE A 459 7.90 1.25 18.23
CA ILE A 459 7.68 2.65 18.60
C ILE A 459 8.87 3.16 19.44
N LEU A 460 9.27 2.41 20.47
CA LEU A 460 10.33 2.83 21.38
C LEU A 460 11.70 2.81 20.70
N ASP A 461 12.00 1.79 19.88
CA ASP A 461 13.24 1.70 19.12
C ASP A 461 13.41 2.91 18.20
N ASN A 462 12.36 3.25 17.45
CA ASN A 462 12.36 4.41 16.56
C ASN A 462 12.52 5.73 17.35
N LEU A 463 11.79 5.91 18.45
CA LEU A 463 11.89 7.12 19.27
C LEU A 463 13.27 7.25 19.94
N ILE A 464 13.88 6.16 20.39
CA ILE A 464 15.21 6.15 20.99
C ILE A 464 16.27 6.45 19.92
N ALA A 465 16.20 5.81 18.76
CA ALA A 465 17.12 6.06 17.65
C ALA A 465 17.04 7.52 17.13
N GLU A 466 15.85 8.12 17.16
CA GLU A 466 15.63 9.53 16.82
C GLU A 466 15.97 10.51 17.97
N ASN A 467 16.45 10.02 19.12
CA ASN A 467 16.71 10.81 20.33
C ASN A 467 15.49 11.58 20.88
N LYS A 468 14.28 11.10 20.59
CA LYS A 468 13.01 11.67 21.08
C LYS A 468 12.54 11.04 22.39
N ALA A 469 13.02 9.84 22.72
CA ALA A 469 12.79 9.19 24.00
C ALA A 469 14.12 8.78 24.64
N LYS A 470 14.19 8.88 25.98
CA LYS A 470 15.31 8.30 26.73
C LYS A 470 15.17 6.77 26.72
N PRO A 471 16.29 6.01 26.65
CA PRO A 471 16.26 4.58 26.88
C PRO A 471 15.57 4.26 28.21
N MET A 472 14.56 3.40 28.18
CA MET A 472 13.74 3.05 29.34
C MET A 472 13.23 1.62 29.24
N ILE A 473 12.88 1.05 30.38
CA ILE A 473 12.20 -0.26 30.46
C ILE A 473 10.69 -0.03 30.43
N ILE A 474 9.95 -0.84 29.66
CA ILE A 474 8.48 -0.85 29.67
C ILE A 474 7.99 -2.17 30.23
N VAL A 475 7.16 -2.14 31.27
CA VAL A 475 6.55 -3.32 31.89
C VAL A 475 5.07 -3.36 31.51
N MET A 476 4.66 -4.36 30.75
CA MET A 476 3.29 -4.57 30.29
C MET A 476 2.69 -5.74 31.05
N MET A 477 1.85 -5.45 32.04
CA MET A 477 1.24 -6.47 32.90
C MET A 477 -0.19 -6.79 32.47
N ASP A 478 -0.66 -7.98 32.85
CA ASP A 478 -2.08 -8.32 32.78
C ASP A 478 -2.81 -7.60 33.92
N GLY A 479 -3.62 -6.61 33.56
CA GLY A 479 -4.43 -5.80 34.46
C GLY A 479 -5.76 -6.47 34.84
N ASN A 480 -6.10 -7.62 34.27
CA ASN A 480 -7.30 -8.36 34.66
C ASN A 480 -7.09 -9.00 36.04
N ILE A 481 -7.64 -8.38 37.09
CA ILE A 481 -7.55 -8.87 38.47
C ILE A 481 -8.96 -9.09 39.03
N GLY A 482 -9.20 -10.28 39.59
CA GLY A 482 -10.51 -10.67 40.14
C GLY A 482 -11.38 -11.48 39.17
N ALA A 483 -12.51 -11.99 39.66
CA ALA A 483 -13.45 -12.80 38.89
C ALA A 483 -14.58 -11.92 38.30
N GLY A 484 -15.03 -12.22 37.07
CA GLY A 484 -16.28 -11.66 36.50
C GLY A 484 -16.16 -10.71 35.31
N GLY A 485 -14.96 -10.45 34.78
CA GLY A 485 -14.78 -9.56 33.62
C GLY A 485 -15.30 -8.15 33.87
N LEU A 486 -15.83 -7.48 32.84
CA LEU A 486 -16.41 -6.14 32.95
C LEU A 486 -17.55 -6.05 33.98
N ALA A 487 -18.33 -7.12 34.17
CA ALA A 487 -19.44 -7.15 35.13
C ALA A 487 -18.97 -7.19 36.59
N GLY A 488 -17.76 -7.69 36.84
CA GLY A 488 -17.11 -7.69 38.16
C GLY A 488 -16.22 -6.48 38.42
N PHE A 489 -16.12 -5.54 37.48
CA PHE A 489 -15.25 -4.38 37.61
C PHE A 489 -15.81 -3.36 38.61
N GLY A 490 -15.03 -3.02 39.64
CA GLY A 490 -15.41 -2.10 40.71
C GLY A 490 -14.25 -1.75 41.63
N GLU A 491 -14.50 -0.99 42.69
CA GLU A 491 -13.44 -0.47 43.58
C GLU A 491 -12.59 -1.59 44.20
N GLN A 492 -13.19 -2.72 44.57
CA GLN A 492 -12.45 -3.86 45.12
C GLN A 492 -11.42 -4.40 44.13
N VAL A 493 -11.78 -4.51 42.84
CA VAL A 493 -10.85 -4.91 41.76
C VAL A 493 -9.74 -3.89 41.59
N LEU A 494 -10.07 -2.59 41.64
CA LEU A 494 -9.07 -1.53 41.55
C LEU A 494 -8.09 -1.55 42.74
N ARG A 495 -8.56 -1.84 43.96
CA ARG A 495 -7.70 -2.04 45.15
C ARG A 495 -6.82 -3.27 45.01
N MET A 496 -7.34 -4.37 44.48
CA MET A 496 -6.52 -5.56 44.23
C MET A 496 -5.46 -5.30 43.16
N PHE A 497 -5.80 -4.58 42.09
CA PHE A 497 -4.84 -4.11 41.08
C PHE A 497 -3.75 -3.23 41.68
N GLU A 498 -4.12 -2.23 42.47
CA GLU A 498 -3.17 -1.36 43.16
C GLU A 498 -2.21 -2.18 44.03
N ASN A 499 -2.74 -3.14 44.80
CA ASN A 499 -1.94 -4.03 45.63
C ASN A 499 -1.04 -4.95 44.80
N GLU A 500 -1.52 -5.52 43.70
CA GLU A 500 -0.72 -6.35 42.80
C GLU A 500 0.51 -5.58 42.30
N LEU A 501 0.29 -4.35 41.85
CA LEU A 501 1.34 -3.49 41.35
C LEU A 501 2.38 -3.20 42.45
N LYS A 502 1.93 -2.81 43.64
CA LYS A 502 2.79 -2.37 44.75
C LYS A 502 3.53 -3.51 45.46
N VAL A 503 2.84 -4.62 45.71
CA VAL A 503 3.32 -5.69 46.59
C VAL A 503 4.01 -6.81 45.80
N ALA A 504 3.61 -7.05 44.55
CA ALA A 504 4.14 -8.14 43.75
C ALA A 504 5.00 -7.64 42.57
N LEU A 505 4.40 -6.91 41.63
CA LEU A 505 5.07 -6.65 40.34
C LEU A 505 6.24 -5.66 40.45
N ILE A 506 6.06 -4.49 41.06
CA ILE A 506 7.14 -3.49 41.20
C ILE A 506 8.36 -4.08 41.93
N PRO A 507 8.20 -4.71 43.12
CA PRO A 507 9.32 -5.35 43.80
C PRO A 507 10.01 -6.44 42.97
N PHE A 508 9.23 -7.22 42.22
CA PHE A 508 9.81 -8.23 41.31
C PHE A 508 10.67 -7.58 40.22
N VAL A 509 10.18 -6.53 39.57
CA VAL A 509 10.92 -5.83 38.52
C VAL A 509 12.21 -5.22 39.08
N GLU A 510 12.14 -4.54 40.23
CA GLU A 510 13.30 -3.90 40.87
C GLU A 510 14.39 -4.88 41.30
N LYS A 511 13.98 -6.09 41.71
CA LYS A 511 14.91 -7.14 42.10
C LYS A 511 15.61 -7.78 40.89
N ASN A 512 14.93 -7.89 39.76
CA ASN A 512 15.37 -8.73 38.63
C ASN A 512 15.87 -7.91 37.41
N TYR A 513 15.66 -6.60 37.39
CA TYR A 513 16.03 -5.71 36.28
C TYR A 513 16.81 -4.50 36.76
N ARG A 514 17.66 -3.94 35.89
CA ARG A 514 18.47 -2.75 36.19
C ARG A 514 17.62 -1.50 36.07
N VAL A 515 16.80 -1.24 37.09
CA VAL A 515 15.88 -0.11 37.15
C VAL A 515 16.27 0.88 38.23
N ARG A 516 15.89 2.14 38.03
CA ARG A 516 15.93 3.17 39.08
C ARG A 516 14.64 3.09 39.88
N ALA A 517 14.75 2.82 41.19
CA ALA A 517 13.62 2.54 42.06
C ALA A 517 12.98 3.80 42.69
N ASP A 518 13.52 5.00 42.41
CA ASP A 518 12.94 6.25 42.91
C ASP A 518 11.68 6.64 42.12
N ALA A 519 10.80 7.41 42.78
CA ALA A 519 9.56 7.87 42.15
C ALA A 519 9.77 8.74 40.91
N GLY A 520 10.86 9.53 40.90
CA GLY A 520 11.26 10.39 39.77
C GLY A 520 11.50 9.59 38.49
N SER A 521 11.89 8.32 38.62
CA SER A 521 12.20 7.41 37.51
C SER A 521 11.09 6.41 37.19
N ARG A 522 9.88 6.55 37.76
CA ARG A 522 8.76 5.63 37.56
C ARG A 522 7.53 6.33 36.99
N ALA A 523 6.98 5.79 35.90
CA ALA A 523 5.73 6.24 35.30
C ALA A 523 4.71 5.09 35.21
N LEU A 524 3.42 5.45 35.16
CA LEU A 524 2.31 4.52 34.98
C LEU A 524 1.39 5.06 33.87
N ALA A 525 1.02 4.23 32.90
CA ALA A 525 0.08 4.62 31.85
C ALA A 525 -0.83 3.47 31.44
N GLY A 526 -1.97 3.79 30.83
CA GLY A 526 -2.86 2.75 30.31
C GLY A 526 -3.98 3.25 29.43
N LEU A 527 -4.53 2.33 28.63
CA LEU A 527 -5.64 2.60 27.71
C LEU A 527 -6.99 2.11 28.28
N SER A 528 -8.07 2.86 28.08
CA SER A 528 -9.43 2.48 28.49
C SER A 528 -9.51 2.01 29.96
N MET A 529 -9.78 0.72 30.23
CA MET A 529 -9.74 0.12 31.57
C MET A 529 -8.38 0.32 32.27
N GLY A 530 -7.26 0.17 31.56
CA GLY A 530 -5.92 0.44 32.08
C GLY A 530 -5.70 1.92 32.41
N GLY A 531 -6.39 2.84 31.71
CA GLY A 531 -6.39 4.25 32.04
C GLY A 531 -7.09 4.54 33.37
N LEU A 532 -8.20 3.85 33.65
CA LEU A 532 -8.90 3.89 34.95
C LEU A 532 -8.02 3.35 36.07
N GLN A 533 -7.34 2.22 35.84
CA GLN A 533 -6.37 1.65 36.77
C GLN A 533 -5.20 2.60 37.04
N THR A 534 -4.70 3.27 36.00
CA THR A 534 -3.65 4.29 36.09
C THR A 534 -4.09 5.46 36.97
N LEU A 535 -5.30 6.00 36.73
CA LEU A 535 -5.86 7.07 37.53
C LEU A 535 -6.02 6.67 39.00
N TYR A 536 -6.61 5.50 39.25
CA TYR A 536 -6.86 5.02 40.61
C TYR A 536 -5.57 4.75 41.39
N ALA A 537 -4.66 3.93 40.85
CA ALA A 537 -3.44 3.54 41.54
C ALA A 537 -2.39 4.66 41.53
N GLY A 538 -2.27 5.39 40.42
CA GLY A 538 -1.29 6.45 40.24
C GLY A 538 -1.54 7.65 41.15
N VAL A 539 -2.78 8.18 41.16
CA VAL A 539 -3.11 9.38 41.97
C VAL A 539 -3.03 9.07 43.47
N LYS A 540 -3.52 7.91 43.91
CA LYS A 540 -3.44 7.48 45.32
C LYS A 540 -2.01 7.23 45.80
N ASN A 541 -1.08 7.00 44.88
CA ASN A 541 0.32 6.69 45.17
C ASN A 541 1.26 7.68 44.46
N SER A 542 0.96 8.97 44.53
CA SER A 542 1.77 10.04 43.90
C SER A 542 3.22 10.08 44.39
N GLY A 543 3.50 9.56 45.58
CA GLY A 543 4.87 9.36 46.08
C GLY A 543 5.64 8.22 45.39
N MET A 544 5.00 7.39 44.56
CA MET A 544 5.61 6.28 43.82
C MET A 544 5.82 6.55 42.33
N PHE A 545 5.09 7.51 41.75
CA PHE A 545 5.10 7.76 40.30
C PHE A 545 5.26 9.25 40.01
N SER A 546 6.16 9.61 39.10
CA SER A 546 6.38 10.98 38.64
C SER A 546 5.63 11.34 37.36
N GLY A 547 5.07 10.34 36.66
CA GLY A 547 4.31 10.55 35.42
C GLY A 547 3.14 9.58 35.30
N LEU A 548 1.96 10.12 34.95
CA LEU A 548 0.73 9.35 34.69
C LEU A 548 0.24 9.60 33.26
N GLY A 549 -0.04 8.53 32.50
CA GLY A 549 -0.57 8.60 31.14
C GLY A 549 -1.94 7.93 31.01
N VAL A 550 -2.95 8.67 30.55
CA VAL A 550 -4.33 8.17 30.46
C VAL A 550 -4.79 8.24 29.00
N PHE A 551 -4.92 7.08 28.35
CA PHE A 551 -5.28 6.99 26.94
C PHE A 551 -6.74 6.55 26.80
N SER A 552 -7.57 7.39 26.18
CA SER A 552 -8.99 7.07 25.87
C SER A 552 -9.76 6.51 27.07
N SER A 553 -9.67 7.20 28.21
CA SER A 553 -10.29 6.82 29.49
C SER A 553 -10.75 8.06 30.25
N GLY A 554 -11.36 7.90 31.43
CA GLY A 554 -11.82 9.00 32.28
C GLY A 554 -12.08 8.55 33.72
N TRP A 555 -12.42 9.48 34.60
CA TRP A 555 -12.88 9.15 35.96
C TRP A 555 -14.37 8.78 35.92
N PHE A 556 -14.84 7.82 36.73
CA PHE A 556 -16.28 7.54 36.79
C PHE A 556 -17.03 8.75 37.38
N ALA A 557 -17.64 9.57 36.53
CA ALA A 557 -18.49 10.69 36.94
C ALA A 557 -19.80 10.24 37.64
N ASN A 558 -20.12 8.94 37.61
CA ASN A 558 -21.40 8.40 38.08
C ASN A 558 -21.29 7.53 39.34
N GLN A 559 -20.16 7.56 40.06
CA GLN A 559 -20.03 6.92 41.37
C GLN A 559 -19.42 7.87 42.42
N PRO A 560 -20.26 8.67 43.10
CA PRO A 560 -19.84 9.63 44.14
C PRO A 560 -18.94 9.02 45.23
N ALA A 561 -19.15 7.73 45.54
CA ALA A 561 -18.36 6.98 46.52
C ALA A 561 -16.89 6.75 46.12
N ILE A 562 -16.60 6.73 44.82
CA ILE A 562 -15.23 6.53 44.28
C ILE A 562 -14.58 7.89 43.93
N SER A 563 -15.38 8.93 43.68
CA SER A 563 -14.89 10.28 43.33
C SER A 563 -14.65 11.24 44.50
N SER A 564 -15.01 10.88 45.74
CA SER A 564 -14.77 11.72 46.94
C SER A 564 -14.12 10.86 48.03
N PRO A 565 -12.83 11.09 48.39
CA PRO A 565 -12.41 12.29 49.12
C PRO A 565 -11.04 12.87 48.67
N GLN A 566 -10.85 13.14 47.38
CA GLN A 566 -9.64 13.82 46.87
C GLN A 566 -9.93 15.03 45.98
N TYR A 567 -11.08 15.67 46.20
CA TYR A 567 -11.28 17.09 45.88
C TYR A 567 -11.82 17.78 47.13
#